data_AF-A0A165C8Z6-F1
#
_entry.id   AF-A0A165C8Z6-F1
#
_cell.length_a   1.000
_cell.length_b   1.000
_cell.length_c   1.000
_cell.angle_alpha   90.00
_cell.angle_beta   90.00
_cell.angle_gamma   90.00
#
_symmetry.space_group_name_H-M   'P 1'
#
loop_
_entity.id
_entity.type
_entity.pdbx_description
1 polymer ?
#
loop_
_entity_poly.entity_id
_entity_poly.type
_entity_poly.pdbx_seq_one_letter_code
_entity_poly.pdbx_strand_id
1 'polypeptide(L)'
;MNKNDKAKRLMQQIDVAYNDPEVKQDAQVRADLLRYAMELDKNGNYLLIATKVNGMAMRVMRDHMHQPLQAINTLYTQTARTSEYYWGVAAASIFSGLW
;
A
#
# COMPACT_ATOMS: atom_id res chain seq x y z
N MET A 1 0.28 1.17 -19.71
CA MET A 1 1.12 0.62 -18.61
C MET A 1 0.57 -0.75 -18.25
N ASN A 2 1.35 -1.81 -18.46
CA ASN A 2 0.88 -3.19 -18.25
C ASN A 2 0.89 -3.55 -16.74
N LYS A 3 0.39 -4.74 -16.38
CA LYS A 3 0.31 -5.17 -14.96
C LYS A 3 1.70 -5.21 -14.29
N ASN A 4 2.74 -5.63 -15.02
CA ASN A 4 4.11 -5.71 -14.50
C ASN A 4 4.68 -4.32 -14.21
N ASP A 5 4.41 -3.33 -15.06
CA ASP A 5 4.83 -1.95 -14.85
C ASP A 5 4.18 -1.34 -13.60
N LYS A 6 2.90 -1.68 -13.35
CA LYS A 6 2.18 -1.24 -12.15
C LYS A 6 2.73 -1.89 -10.88
N ALA A 7 3.06 -3.18 -10.92
CA ALA A 7 3.71 -3.87 -9.80
C ALA A 7 5.11 -3.29 -9.51
N LYS A 8 5.93 -3.04 -10.54
CA LYS A 8 7.23 -2.39 -10.40
C LYS A 8 7.12 -0.99 -9.80
N ARG A 9 6.15 -0.20 -10.26
CA ARG A 9 5.89 1.13 -9.68
C ARG A 9 5.53 1.03 -8.20
N LEU A 10 4.63 0.11 -7.82
CA LEU A 10 4.26 -0.07 -6.42
C LEU A 10 5.47 -0.52 -5.58
N MET A 11 6.32 -1.40 -6.11
CA MET A 11 7.57 -1.80 -5.45
C MET A 11 8.48 -0.59 -5.19
N GLN A 12 8.68 0.27 -6.19
CA GLN A 12 9.48 1.50 -6.03
C GLN A 12 8.90 2.44 -4.97
N GLN A 13 7.57 2.57 -4.91
CA GLN A 13 6.90 3.41 -3.92
C GLN A 13 7.08 2.85 -2.50
N ILE A 14 6.98 1.53 -2.33
CA ILE A 14 7.26 0.85 -1.06
C ILE A 14 8.73 1.03 -0.68
N ASP A 15 9.66 0.86 -1.63
CA ASP A 15 11.11 0.98 -1.40
C ASP A 15 11.51 2.40 -0.96
N VAL A 16 10.93 3.44 -1.59
CA VAL A 16 11.13 4.84 -1.16
C VAL A 16 10.68 5.04 0.29
N ALA A 17 9.50 4.54 0.65
CA ALA A 17 9.01 4.67 2.03
C ALA A 17 9.84 3.84 3.02
N TYR A 18 10.27 2.63 2.65
CA TYR A 18 11.06 1.74 3.50
C TYR A 18 12.46 2.31 3.83
N ASN A 19 13.02 3.08 2.89
CA ASN A 19 14.35 3.66 3.02
C ASN A 19 14.36 5.06 3.65
N ASP A 20 13.20 5.65 3.88
CA ASP A 20 13.05 6.96 4.50
C ASP A 20 13.68 7.01 5.91
N PRO A 21 14.44 8.08 6.27
CA PRO A 21 15.14 8.16 7.55
C PRO A 21 14.26 8.11 8.79
N GLU A 22 13.04 8.64 8.74
CA GLU A 22 12.10 8.63 9.86
C GLU A 22 11.43 7.26 9.97
N VAL A 23 11.02 6.70 8.83
CA VAL A 23 10.48 5.33 8.77
C VAL A 23 11.52 4.32 9.25
N LYS A 24 12.82 4.55 9.00
CA LYS A 24 13.90 3.66 9.46
C LYS A 24 13.95 3.47 10.98
N GLN A 25 13.44 4.45 11.73
CA GLN A 25 13.42 4.44 13.20
C GLN A 25 12.22 3.66 13.75
N ASP A 26 11.20 3.41 12.92
CA ASP A 26 10.05 2.60 13.28
C ASP A 26 10.18 1.17 12.74
N ALA A 27 10.59 0.25 13.61
CA ALA A 27 10.81 -1.15 13.26
C ALA A 27 9.53 -1.85 12.76
N GLN A 28 8.36 -1.50 13.31
CA GLN A 28 7.11 -2.14 12.95
C GLN A 28 6.64 -1.70 11.57
N VAL A 29 6.72 -0.40 11.27
CA VAL A 29 6.38 0.14 9.95
C VAL A 29 7.32 -0.41 8.88
N ARG A 30 8.62 -0.51 9.14
CA ARG A 30 9.57 -1.15 8.23
C ARG A 30 9.24 -2.62 7.97
N ALA A 31 8.91 -3.38 9.01
CA ALA A 31 8.57 -4.78 8.88
C ALA A 31 7.32 -4.98 8.01
N ASP A 32 6.30 -4.13 8.19
CA ASP A 32 5.10 -4.14 7.36
C ASP A 32 5.41 -3.82 5.88
N LEU A 33 6.19 -2.77 5.62
CA LEU A 33 6.60 -2.41 4.26
C LEU A 33 7.39 -3.53 3.57
N LEU A 34 8.36 -4.13 4.28
CA LEU A 34 9.15 -5.25 3.77
C LEU A 34 8.27 -6.45 3.44
N ARG A 35 7.34 -6.79 4.33
CA ARG A 35 6.38 -7.88 4.10
C ARG A 35 5.56 -7.65 2.83
N TYR A 36 5.04 -6.43 2.62
CA TYR A 36 4.28 -6.12 1.41
C TYR A 36 5.13 -6.12 0.14
N ALA A 37 6.40 -5.69 0.22
CA ALA A 37 7.35 -5.82 -0.88
C ALA A 37 7.54 -7.30 -1.26
N MET A 38 7.80 -8.17 -0.28
CA MET A 38 7.95 -9.62 -0.50
C MET A 38 6.68 -10.27 -1.07
N GLU A 39 5.51 -9.90 -0.56
CA GLU A 39 4.23 -10.40 -1.10
C GLU A 39 4.03 -9.96 -2.56
N LEU A 40 4.35 -8.70 -2.88
CA LEU A 40 4.24 -8.15 -4.23
C LEU A 40 5.20 -8.83 -5.21
N ASP A 41 6.43 -9.09 -4.79
CA ASP A 41 7.43 -9.80 -5.60
C ASP A 41 6.98 -11.23 -5.92
N LYS A 42 6.42 -11.93 -4.92
CA LYS A 42 5.96 -13.32 -5.07
C LYS A 42 4.79 -13.48 -6.04
N ASN A 43 3.80 -12.60 -6.01
CA ASN A 43 2.53 -12.82 -6.72
C ASN A 43 2.16 -11.75 -7.76
N GLY A 44 2.88 -10.61 -7.81
CA GLY A 44 2.64 -9.53 -8.75
C GLY A 44 1.26 -8.86 -8.65
N ASN A 45 0.46 -9.18 -7.63
CA ASN A 45 -0.91 -8.70 -7.48
C ASN A 45 -0.93 -7.28 -6.91
N TYR A 46 -0.56 -6.32 -7.76
CA TYR A 46 -0.43 -4.92 -7.38
C TYR A 46 -1.74 -4.33 -6.83
N LEU A 47 -2.92 -4.79 -7.28
CA LEU A 47 -4.20 -4.30 -6.78
C LEU A 47 -4.37 -4.65 -5.29
N LEU A 48 -4.21 -5.94 -4.96
CA LEU A 48 -4.34 -6.42 -3.59
C LEU A 48 -3.29 -5.77 -2.68
N ILE A 49 -2.03 -5.71 -3.11
CA ILE A 49 -0.97 -5.16 -2.29
C ILE A 49 -1.13 -3.64 -2.11
N ALA A 50 -1.54 -2.89 -3.14
CA ALA A 50 -1.83 -1.47 -2.99
C ALA A 50 -2.94 -1.22 -1.96
N THR A 51 -3.99 -2.05 -1.93
CA THR A 51 -5.05 -1.97 -0.91
C THR A 51 -4.51 -2.23 0.50
N LYS A 52 -3.69 -3.28 0.69
CA LYS A 52 -3.09 -3.59 2.01
C LYS A 52 -2.14 -2.48 2.48
N VAL A 53 -1.30 -1.98 1.59
CA VAL A 53 -0.38 -0.87 1.86
C VAL A 53 -1.15 0.40 2.22
N ASN A 54 -2.22 0.71 1.49
CA ASN A 54 -3.06 1.87 1.78
C ASN A 54 -3.71 1.79 3.18
N GLY A 55 -4.25 0.62 3.53
CA GLY A 55 -4.81 0.38 4.88
C GLY A 55 -3.76 0.44 5.99
N MET A 56 -2.57 -0.10 5.76
CA MET A 56 -1.44 0.05 6.69
C MET A 56 -1.05 1.53 6.85
N ALA A 57 -0.95 2.27 5.75
CA ALA A 57 -0.58 3.68 5.80
C ALA A 57 -1.61 4.50 6.61
N MET A 58 -2.91 4.24 6.44
CA MET A 58 -3.95 4.86 7.29
C MET A 58 -3.77 4.54 8.77
N ARG A 59 -3.44 3.29 9.11
CA ARG A 59 -3.16 2.91 10.51
C ARG A 59 -1.98 3.71 11.06
N VAL A 60 -0.86 3.71 10.34
CA VAL A 60 0.37 4.40 10.73
C VAL A 60 0.15 5.91 10.84
N MET A 61 -0.60 6.53 9.94
CA MET A 61 -0.96 7.95 10.02
C MET A 61 -1.70 8.29 11.32
N ARG A 62 -2.55 7.39 11.83
CA ARG A 62 -3.21 7.56 13.13
C ARG A 62 -2.24 7.35 14.29
N ASP A 63 -1.42 6.30 14.23
CA ASP A 63 -0.44 5.97 15.27
C ASP A 63 0.63 7.10 15.43
N HIS A 64 0.92 7.81 14.34
CA HIS A 64 1.90 8.90 14.27
C HIS A 64 1.26 10.30 14.14
N MET A 65 0.03 10.51 14.63
CA MET A 65 -0.70 11.77 14.43
C MET A 65 0.07 13.02 14.92
N HIS A 66 0.86 12.89 15.99
CA HIS A 66 1.65 13.98 16.56
C HIS A 66 3.02 14.17 15.89
N GLN A 67 3.53 13.14 15.20
CA GLN A 67 4.82 13.17 14.48
C GLN A 67 4.68 12.41 13.15
N PRO A 68 4.00 12.99 12.14
CA PRO A 68 3.62 12.26 10.93
C PRO A 68 4.83 11.86 10.08
N LEU A 69 4.86 10.59 9.67
CA LEU A 69 5.86 10.07 8.74
C LEU A 69 5.50 10.47 7.30
N GLN A 70 6.21 11.46 6.74
CA GLN A 70 5.84 12.03 5.44
C GLN A 70 5.90 11.04 4.27
N ALA A 71 6.85 10.10 4.32
CA ALA A 71 6.95 9.04 3.33
C ALA A 71 5.70 8.12 3.33
N ILE A 72 5.10 7.89 4.50
CA ILE A 72 3.86 7.10 4.63
C ILE A 72 2.64 7.88 4.12
N ASN A 73 2.55 9.18 4.40
CA ASN A 73 1.49 10.04 3.82
C ASN A 73 1.54 10.04 2.29
N THR A 74 2.75 10.08 1.74
CA THR A 74 2.99 10.04 0.30
C THR A 74 2.58 8.69 -0.26
N LEU A 75 2.97 7.59 0.39
CA LEU A 75 2.60 6.22 -0.01
C LEU A 75 1.08 5.99 0.05
N TYR A 76 0.40 6.52 1.06
CA TYR A 76 -1.07 6.51 1.14
C TYR A 76 -1.69 7.18 -0.10
N THR A 77 -1.28 8.42 -0.39
CA THR A 77 -1.79 9.18 -1.54
C THR A 77 -1.55 8.45 -2.88
N GLN A 78 -0.37 7.84 -3.02
CA GLN A 78 0.02 7.10 -4.21
C GLN A 78 -0.78 5.81 -4.43
N THR A 79 -1.31 5.21 -3.37
CA THR A 79 -2.04 3.93 -3.41
C THR A 79 -3.56 4.08 -3.35
N ALA A 80 -4.07 5.22 -2.87
CA ALA A 80 -5.49 5.48 -2.63
C ALA A 80 -6.39 5.13 -3.82
N ARG A 81 -6.12 5.69 -5.01
CA ARG A 81 -6.93 5.44 -6.21
C ARG A 81 -6.96 3.97 -6.63
N THR A 82 -5.85 3.26 -6.44
CA THR A 82 -5.77 1.82 -6.76
C THR A 82 -6.56 1.00 -5.75
N SER A 83 -6.48 1.36 -4.47
CA SER A 83 -7.25 0.75 -3.39
C SER A 83 -8.75 0.94 -3.58
N GLU A 84 -9.19 2.17 -3.87
CA GLU A 84 -10.59 2.52 -4.16
C GLU A 84 -11.14 1.72 -5.35
N TYR A 85 -10.36 1.61 -6.43
CA TYR A 85 -10.75 0.81 -7.59
C TYR A 85 -10.96 -0.68 -7.23
N TYR A 86 -10.03 -1.27 -6.47
CA TYR A 86 -10.16 -2.66 -6.02
C TYR A 86 -11.41 -2.87 -5.18
N TRP A 87 -11.69 -1.97 -4.22
CA TRP A 87 -12.90 -2.04 -3.40
C TRP A 87 -14.18 -1.86 -4.21
N GLY A 88 -14.20 -0.94 -5.17
CA GLY A 88 -15.34 -0.73 -6.06
C GLY A 88 -15.67 -1.97 -6.88
N VAL A 89 -14.65 -2.64 -7.42
CA VAL A 89 -14.83 -3.91 -8.16
C VAL A 89 -15.29 -5.04 -7.23
N ALA A 90 -14.63 -5.21 -6.08
CA ALA A 90 -14.99 -6.26 -5.12
C ALA A 90 -16.42 -6.10 -4.59
N ALA A 91 -16.83 -4.88 -4.24
CA ALA A 91 -18.19 -4.58 -3.82
C ALA A 91 -19.19 -4.89 -4.93
N ALA A 92 -18.94 -4.43 -6.16
CA ALA A 92 -19.80 -4.74 -7.30
C ALA A 92 -19.95 -6.25 -7.53
N SER A 93 -18.88 -7.03 -7.41
CA SER A 93 -18.93 -8.49 -7.53
C SER A 93 -19.80 -9.14 -6.45
N ILE A 94 -19.66 -8.72 -5.19
CA ILE A 94 -20.49 -9.23 -4.08
C ILE A 94 -21.97 -8.93 -4.34
N PHE A 95 -22.30 -7.69 -4.70
CA PHE A 95 -23.69 -7.29 -4.94
C PHE A 95 -24.28 -7.90 -6.22
N SER A 96 -23.47 -8.15 -7.25
CA SER A 96 -23.93 -8.83 -8.47
C SER A 96 -24.26 -10.31 -8.27
N GLY A 97 -23.68 -10.96 -7.26
CA GLY A 97 -23.98 -12.36 -6.92
C GLY A 97 -25.18 -12.55 -6.00
N LEU A 98 -25.86 -11.45 -5.61
CA LEU A 98 -27.07 -11.46 -4.79
C LEU A 98 -28.37 -11.37 -5.62
N TRP A 99 -28.25 -11.29 -6.95
CA TRP A 99 -29.36 -11.31 -7.91
C TRP A 99 -29.41 -12.61 -8.69
#